data_AF-A0A016U758-F1
#
_entry.id   AF-A0A016U758-F1
#
_cell.length_a   1.000
_cell.length_b   1.000
_cell.length_c   1.000
_cell.angle_alpha   90.00
_cell.angle_beta   90.00
_cell.angle_gamma   90.00
#
_symmetry.space_group_name_H-M   'P 1'
#
loop_
_entity.id
_entity.type
_entity.pdbx_description
1 polymer ?
#
loop_
_entity_poly.entity_id
_entity_poly.type
_entity_poly.pdbx_seq_one_letter_code
_entity_poly.pdbx_strand_id
1 'polypeptide(L)'
;MIAEEKCCGIAVSFSALFCVRQAPSSTTARLVKKDLHVATRKCCCCDFLWHPFAQSPYIFRAWIEHLWFRHYSRSRGWAHDSSAFEHVFMGEEKRGEVSGFHNWVRFYLLERNPIEELDYMGFIEGRGNVMVSLRFTWQGLLKRVGSFMVGTSPEFEMALYTLCFLARRGGQECTVEIDGCLVIITSYDMVQDGEIFIGTAYPKAGAVTNTCGNFYRRGY
;
A
#
# COMPACT_ATOMS: atom_id res chain seq x y z
N MET A 1 -22.95 28.10 21.73
CA MET A 1 -21.56 28.45 21.41
C MET A 1 -20.52 27.72 22.28
N ILE A 2 -20.67 26.41 22.57
CA ILE A 2 -19.61 25.61 23.26
C ILE A 2 -19.63 24.14 22.76
N ALA A 3 -19.92 23.89 21.48
CA ALA A 3 -19.96 22.52 20.94
C ALA A 3 -19.11 22.31 19.68
N GLU A 4 -18.55 23.38 19.10
CA GLU A 4 -17.74 23.29 17.87
C GLU A 4 -16.29 22.88 18.13
N GLU A 5 -15.74 23.06 19.34
CA GLU A 5 -14.32 22.82 19.59
C GLU A 5 -13.94 21.36 19.89
N LYS A 6 -14.91 20.44 20.09
CA LYS A 6 -14.60 19.02 20.34
C LYS A 6 -14.74 18.11 19.11
N CYS A 7 -15.31 18.60 18.02
CA CYS A 7 -15.55 17.80 16.79
C CYS A 7 -14.37 17.78 15.81
N CYS A 8 -13.37 18.65 15.98
CA CYS A 8 -12.17 18.64 15.13
C CYS A 8 -11.24 17.45 15.43
N GLY A 9 -11.27 16.86 16.63
CA GLY A 9 -10.25 15.90 17.08
C GLY A 9 -10.22 14.52 16.39
N ILE A 10 -11.28 14.08 15.69
CA ILE A 10 -11.37 12.71 15.13
C ILE A 10 -11.30 12.68 13.60
N ALA A 11 -11.77 13.71 12.89
CA ALA A 11 -11.51 13.88 11.45
C ALA A 11 -10.03 14.23 11.16
N VAL A 12 -9.38 14.84 12.17
CA VAL A 12 -7.93 14.99 12.31
C VAL A 12 -7.24 13.63 12.56
N SER A 13 -7.94 12.52 12.83
CA SER A 13 -7.27 11.22 13.00
C SER A 13 -7.01 10.48 11.68
N PHE A 14 -7.58 10.94 10.56
CA PHE A 14 -7.19 10.49 9.21
C PHE A 14 -6.51 11.60 8.43
N SER A 15 -7.00 12.84 8.56
CA SER A 15 -6.33 14.00 7.98
C SER A 15 -5.12 14.48 8.80
N ALA A 16 -4.89 14.02 10.03
CA ALA A 16 -3.69 14.36 10.81
C ALA A 16 -2.94 13.15 11.41
N LEU A 17 -3.36 11.92 11.08
CA LEU A 17 -2.35 10.88 10.84
C LEU A 17 -1.58 11.16 9.53
N PHE A 18 -2.22 11.82 8.55
CA PHE A 18 -1.64 12.07 7.22
C PHE A 18 -1.34 13.54 6.86
N CYS A 19 -1.82 14.54 7.60
CA CYS A 19 -1.12 15.84 7.73
C CYS A 19 -0.26 15.79 8.98
N VAL A 20 0.83 15.03 8.92
CA VAL A 20 2.05 15.53 9.54
C VAL A 20 2.29 16.90 8.89
N ARG A 21 2.51 17.95 9.69
CA ARG A 21 3.25 19.12 9.20
C ARG A 21 4.61 18.60 8.74
N GLN A 22 4.68 18.10 7.52
CA GLN A 22 5.93 17.78 6.90
C GLN A 22 6.60 19.12 6.64
N ALA A 23 7.78 19.27 7.25
CA ALA A 23 8.71 20.33 6.92
C ALA A 23 8.86 20.41 5.37
N PRO A 24 9.28 21.54 4.79
CA PRO A 24 9.14 21.84 3.36
C PRO A 24 9.87 20.91 2.35
N SER A 25 10.26 19.70 2.70
CA SER A 25 11.16 18.84 1.93
C SER A 25 10.68 17.39 1.69
N SER A 26 9.41 17.01 1.91
CA SER A 26 8.96 15.62 1.65
C SER A 26 7.69 15.53 0.80
N THR A 27 7.86 14.90 -0.38
CA THR A 27 6.90 14.13 -1.20
C THR A 27 5.43 14.55 -1.14
N THR A 28 4.96 15.26 -2.17
CA THR A 28 3.55 15.63 -2.33
C THR A 28 2.85 14.57 -3.19
N ALA A 29 2.30 13.53 -2.55
CA ALA A 29 1.44 12.57 -3.24
C ALA A 29 0.12 13.26 -3.64
N ARG A 30 -0.13 13.43 -4.94
CA ARG A 30 -1.36 14.01 -5.48
C ARG A 30 -2.17 12.94 -6.20
N LEU A 31 -3.02 12.24 -5.47
CA LEU A 31 -3.94 11.23 -6.02
C LEU A 31 -4.76 11.81 -7.20
N VAL A 32 -4.77 11.12 -8.36
CA VAL A 32 -5.44 11.60 -9.58
C VAL A 32 -6.93 11.78 -9.34
N LYS A 33 -7.45 12.96 -9.72
CA LYS A 33 -8.83 13.41 -9.50
C LYS A 33 -9.95 12.42 -9.90
N LYS A 34 -9.73 11.51 -10.85
CA LYS A 34 -10.75 10.55 -11.32
C LYS A 34 -10.94 9.35 -10.40
N ASP A 35 -9.85 8.71 -9.96
CA ASP A 35 -9.92 7.60 -9.01
C ASP A 35 -10.04 8.10 -7.56
N LEU A 36 -9.50 9.29 -7.27
CA LEU A 36 -9.86 10.05 -6.09
C LEU A 36 -11.37 10.33 -6.12
N HIS A 37 -12.00 10.81 -7.20
CA HIS A 37 -13.46 10.96 -7.22
C HIS A 37 -14.24 9.67 -6.92
N VAL A 38 -13.72 8.47 -7.19
CA VAL A 38 -14.40 7.20 -6.87
C VAL A 38 -14.09 6.71 -5.46
N ALA A 39 -12.82 6.76 -5.03
CA ALA A 39 -12.38 6.41 -3.67
C ALA A 39 -12.83 7.46 -2.65
N THR A 40 -12.82 8.74 -3.00
CA THR A 40 -13.35 9.91 -2.30
C THR A 40 -14.85 10.05 -2.49
N ARG A 41 -15.53 9.49 -3.50
CA ARG A 41 -17.01 9.32 -3.43
C ARG A 41 -17.39 8.18 -2.48
N LYS A 42 -16.57 7.13 -2.39
CA LYS A 42 -16.74 6.05 -1.41
C LYS A 42 -16.32 6.46 0.02
N CYS A 43 -15.27 7.27 0.20
CA CYS A 43 -14.75 7.68 1.51
C CYS A 43 -15.06 9.12 1.91
N CYS A 44 -15.34 10.06 0.99
CA CYS A 44 -15.27 11.51 1.27
C CYS A 44 -16.37 12.37 0.60
N CYS A 45 -17.37 11.81 -0.08
CA CYS A 45 -18.51 12.61 -0.54
C CYS A 45 -19.42 12.83 0.66
N CYS A 46 -19.24 13.98 1.31
CA CYS A 46 -20.21 14.70 2.14
C CYS A 46 -20.89 13.97 3.31
N ASP A 47 -20.66 12.66 3.50
CA ASP A 47 -21.25 11.82 4.54
C ASP A 47 -20.16 11.06 5.32
N PHE A 48 -19.07 11.73 5.70
CA PHE A 48 -18.02 11.11 6.54
C PHE A 48 -18.55 10.63 7.92
N LEU A 49 -19.82 10.92 8.23
CA LEU A 49 -20.53 10.34 9.35
C LEU A 49 -21.03 8.88 9.11
N TRP A 50 -20.94 8.30 7.91
CA TRP A 50 -21.67 7.05 7.60
C TRP A 50 -20.96 5.98 6.75
N HIS A 51 -19.64 6.08 6.47
CA HIS A 51 -18.96 4.95 5.82
C HIS A 51 -18.81 3.78 6.81
N PRO A 52 -19.30 2.56 6.50
CA PRO A 52 -19.39 1.46 7.47
C PRO A 52 -18.03 1.04 8.06
N PHE A 53 -16.93 1.36 7.37
CA PHE A 53 -15.57 1.05 7.81
C PHE A 53 -14.95 2.10 8.73
N ALA A 54 -15.53 3.30 8.87
CA ALA A 54 -14.92 4.41 9.59
C ALA A 54 -15.89 5.16 10.52
N GLN A 55 -16.97 4.50 10.95
CA GLN A 55 -17.99 5.09 11.83
C GLN A 55 -17.42 5.57 13.18
N SER A 56 -16.36 4.91 13.67
CA SER A 56 -15.61 5.32 14.85
C SER A 56 -14.16 4.85 14.76
N PRO A 57 -13.22 5.43 15.54
CA PRO A 57 -11.85 4.93 15.62
C PRO A 57 -11.76 3.45 16.00
N TYR A 58 -12.68 2.97 16.84
CA TYR A 58 -12.76 1.57 17.25
C TYR A 58 -13.15 0.66 16.08
N ILE A 59 -14.21 1.00 15.35
CA ILE A 59 -14.67 0.24 14.17
C ILE A 59 -13.59 0.28 13.08
N PHE A 60 -12.99 1.44 12.86
CA PHE A 60 -11.90 1.57 11.90
C PHE A 60 -10.71 0.67 12.24
N ARG A 61 -10.26 0.67 13.50
CA ARG A 61 -9.18 -0.21 13.96
C ARG A 61 -9.54 -1.68 13.76
N ALA A 62 -10.77 -2.07 14.11
CA ALA A 62 -11.23 -3.44 13.92
C ALA A 62 -11.21 -3.87 12.44
N TRP A 63 -11.56 -2.97 11.51
CA TRP A 63 -11.47 -3.24 10.08
C TRP A 63 -10.04 -3.32 9.57
N ILE A 64 -9.13 -2.46 10.02
CA ILE A 64 -7.72 -2.57 9.68
C ILE A 64 -7.13 -3.88 10.22
N GLU A 65 -7.44 -4.22 11.47
CA GLU A 65 -7.06 -5.50 12.08
C GLU A 65 -7.58 -6.68 11.26
N HIS A 66 -8.84 -6.63 10.86
CA HIS A 66 -9.45 -7.64 10.01
C HIS A 66 -8.77 -7.78 8.65
N LEU A 67 -8.57 -6.68 7.93
CA LEU A 67 -8.04 -6.72 6.56
C LEU A 67 -6.55 -7.09 6.51
N TRP A 68 -5.75 -6.60 7.48
CA TRP A 68 -4.29 -6.70 7.42
C TRP A 68 -3.70 -7.79 8.28
N PHE A 69 -4.25 -8.02 9.47
CA PHE A 69 -3.57 -8.75 10.54
C PHE A 69 -4.28 -10.04 10.95
N ARG A 70 -5.55 -10.24 10.60
CA ARG A 70 -6.19 -11.54 10.81
C ARG A 70 -5.60 -12.57 9.86
N HIS A 71 -5.35 -13.75 10.42
CA HIS A 71 -4.82 -14.87 9.68
C HIS A 71 -5.92 -15.60 8.91
N TYR A 72 -5.59 -16.01 7.71
CA TYR A 72 -6.39 -16.86 6.84
C TYR A 72 -5.48 -17.90 6.18
N SER A 73 -6.08 -18.90 5.53
CA SER A 73 -5.37 -20.00 4.89
C SER A 73 -5.04 -19.65 3.44
N ARG A 74 -3.75 -19.58 3.11
CA ARG A 74 -3.26 -19.42 1.73
C ARG A 74 -2.89 -20.75 1.07
N SER A 75 -2.63 -21.79 1.86
CA SER A 75 -2.26 -23.12 1.39
C SER A 75 -3.36 -24.15 1.69
N ARG A 76 -3.68 -25.01 0.71
CA ARG A 76 -4.67 -26.09 0.93
C ARG A 76 -4.12 -27.06 1.97
N GLY A 77 -4.61 -26.96 3.21
CA GLY A 77 -4.31 -27.93 4.28
C GLY A 77 -3.76 -27.36 5.58
N TRP A 78 -3.38 -26.08 5.62
CA TRP A 78 -2.94 -25.41 6.86
C TRP A 78 -3.95 -24.32 7.24
N ALA A 79 -4.60 -24.48 8.38
CA ALA A 79 -5.55 -23.47 8.87
C ALA A 79 -4.76 -22.24 9.38
N HIS A 80 -5.11 -21.05 8.87
CA HIS A 80 -4.61 -19.75 9.36
C HIS A 80 -3.08 -19.58 9.32
N ASP A 81 -2.46 -19.84 8.16
CA ASP A 81 -1.01 -19.83 8.01
C ASP A 81 -0.41 -18.45 7.69
N SER A 82 -1.22 -17.45 7.33
CA SER A 82 -0.69 -16.16 6.86
C SER A 82 -1.71 -15.01 6.96
N SER A 83 -1.22 -13.77 6.91
CA SER A 83 -2.01 -12.52 6.92
C SER A 83 -1.67 -11.63 5.72
N ALA A 84 -2.49 -10.61 5.44
CA ALA A 84 -2.19 -9.68 4.34
C ALA A 84 -0.88 -8.92 4.59
N PHE A 85 -0.63 -8.53 5.84
CA PHE A 85 0.59 -7.83 6.24
C PHE A 85 1.82 -8.69 5.98
N GLU A 86 1.83 -9.94 6.45
CA GLU A 86 2.97 -10.85 6.25
C GLU A 86 3.28 -11.03 4.77
N HIS A 87 2.28 -11.32 3.95
CA HIS A 87 2.50 -11.47 2.52
C HIS A 87 2.96 -10.18 1.84
N VAL A 88 2.25 -9.07 2.01
CA VAL A 88 2.55 -7.83 1.27
C VAL A 88 3.87 -7.22 1.74
N PHE A 89 4.11 -7.14 3.05
CA PHE A 89 5.27 -6.43 3.60
C PHE A 89 6.45 -7.35 3.91
N MET A 90 6.22 -8.55 4.45
CA MET A 90 7.30 -9.43 4.92
C MET A 90 7.78 -10.40 3.84
N GLY A 91 6.87 -10.87 2.99
CA GLY A 91 7.12 -11.95 2.03
C GLY A 91 6.90 -13.34 2.61
N GLU A 92 6.61 -14.30 1.75
CA GLU A 92 6.43 -15.70 2.10
C GLU A 92 7.00 -16.63 1.01
N GLU A 93 7.34 -17.86 1.36
CA GLU A 93 7.66 -18.90 0.38
C GLU A 93 6.37 -19.47 -0.20
N LYS A 94 6.33 -19.64 -1.51
CA LYS A 94 5.24 -20.36 -2.18
C LYS A 94 5.76 -21.11 -3.40
N ARG A 95 5.75 -22.44 -3.31
CA ARG A 95 6.15 -23.35 -4.40
C ARG A 95 7.59 -23.15 -4.85
N GLY A 96 8.50 -22.92 -3.90
CA GLY A 96 9.92 -22.72 -4.15
C GLY A 96 10.28 -21.35 -4.73
N GLU A 97 9.35 -20.38 -4.67
CA GLU A 97 9.58 -18.99 -5.08
C GLU A 97 9.12 -18.01 -4.00
N VAL A 98 9.66 -16.80 -4.01
CA VAL A 98 9.26 -15.73 -3.09
C VAL A 98 7.93 -15.11 -3.56
N SER A 99 6.90 -15.26 -2.75
CA SER A 99 5.56 -14.68 -2.93
C SER A 99 5.38 -13.46 -2.03
N GLY A 100 4.58 -12.49 -2.49
CA GLY A 100 4.42 -11.22 -1.77
C GLY A 100 5.71 -10.38 -1.77
N PHE A 101 6.15 -9.86 -0.64
CA PHE A 101 7.40 -9.10 -0.49
C PHE A 101 7.44 -7.86 -1.42
N HIS A 102 6.64 -6.85 -1.07
CA HIS A 102 6.41 -5.63 -1.82
C HIS A 102 6.70 -4.36 -1.00
N ASN A 103 7.69 -4.42 -0.10
CA ASN A 103 8.08 -3.27 0.72
C ASN A 103 9.60 -3.02 0.68
N TRP A 104 9.98 -1.79 0.36
CA TRP A 104 11.38 -1.41 0.21
C TRP A 104 12.15 -1.35 1.53
N VAL A 105 11.48 -1.02 2.65
CA VAL A 105 12.13 -1.00 3.98
C VAL A 105 12.54 -2.41 4.35
N ARG A 106 11.65 -3.40 4.14
CA ARG A 106 11.98 -4.82 4.32
C ARG A 106 13.13 -5.22 3.40
N PHE A 107 13.08 -4.87 2.12
CA PHE A 107 14.14 -5.18 1.16
C PHE A 107 15.50 -4.65 1.63
N TYR A 108 15.57 -3.37 1.99
CA TYR A 108 16.77 -2.70 2.48
C TYR A 108 17.34 -3.34 3.74
N LEU A 109 16.48 -3.69 4.71
CA LEU A 109 16.93 -4.33 5.96
C LEU A 109 17.53 -5.71 5.71
N LEU A 110 16.94 -6.49 4.79
CA LEU A 110 17.45 -7.81 4.43
C LEU A 110 18.74 -7.71 3.61
N GLU A 111 18.82 -6.81 2.64
CA GLU A 111 20.03 -6.59 1.83
C GLU A 111 21.23 -6.20 2.70
N ARG A 112 21.00 -5.43 3.76
CA ARG A 112 22.05 -4.98 4.68
C ARG A 112 22.58 -6.06 5.63
N ASN A 113 21.86 -7.16 5.81
CA ASN A 113 22.26 -8.24 6.70
C ASN A 113 22.60 -9.49 5.87
N PRO A 114 23.89 -9.82 5.69
CA PRO A 114 24.28 -10.96 4.84
C PRO A 114 23.76 -12.31 5.36
N ILE A 115 23.39 -12.42 6.64
CA ILE A 115 22.77 -13.63 7.21
C ILE A 115 21.37 -13.88 6.62
N GLU A 116 20.70 -12.84 6.13
CA GLU A 116 19.35 -12.97 5.57
C GLU A 116 19.35 -13.46 4.12
N GLU A 117 20.52 -13.54 3.48
CA GLU A 117 20.69 -14.12 2.15
C GLU A 117 19.77 -13.48 1.08
N LEU A 118 19.61 -12.15 1.11
CA LEU A 118 18.97 -11.41 0.02
C LEU A 118 20.03 -11.01 -1.01
N ASP A 119 19.82 -11.41 -2.26
CA ASP A 119 20.70 -11.06 -3.39
C ASP A 119 19.92 -10.35 -4.50
N TYR A 120 20.29 -9.10 -4.75
CA TYR A 120 19.72 -8.30 -5.83
C TYR A 120 20.26 -8.76 -7.18
N MET A 121 19.36 -9.20 -8.06
CA MET A 121 19.72 -9.77 -9.37
C MET A 121 19.54 -8.81 -10.54
N GLY A 122 18.88 -7.67 -10.35
CA GLY A 122 18.77 -6.66 -11.40
C GLY A 122 17.45 -5.88 -11.43
N PHE A 123 17.52 -4.73 -12.09
CA PHE A 123 16.42 -3.81 -12.32
C PHE A 123 15.57 -4.28 -13.50
N ILE A 124 14.25 -4.13 -13.40
CA ILE A 124 13.30 -4.46 -14.47
C ILE A 124 12.69 -3.18 -15.01
N GLU A 125 12.01 -2.41 -14.15
CA GLU A 125 11.37 -1.15 -14.53
C GLU A 125 11.16 -0.23 -13.33
N GLY A 126 10.93 1.05 -13.58
CA GLY A 126 10.71 2.05 -12.52
C GLY A 126 9.87 3.22 -13.01
N ARG A 127 9.38 4.03 -12.08
CA ARG A 127 8.72 5.33 -12.36
C ARG A 127 9.30 6.40 -11.46
N GLY A 128 10.17 7.23 -12.03
CA GLY A 128 10.91 8.25 -11.28
C GLY A 128 11.60 7.65 -10.05
N ASN A 129 11.53 8.35 -8.93
CA ASN A 129 12.01 7.87 -7.64
C ASN A 129 10.87 7.31 -6.76
N VAL A 130 9.73 6.95 -7.36
CA VAL A 130 8.51 6.58 -6.62
C VAL A 130 8.38 5.07 -6.46
N MET A 131 8.71 4.30 -7.49
CA MET A 131 8.59 2.84 -7.45
C MET A 131 9.64 2.17 -8.33
N VAL A 132 10.00 0.95 -7.95
CA VAL A 132 10.89 0.07 -8.70
C VAL A 132 10.29 -1.34 -8.78
N SER A 133 10.56 -2.01 -9.89
CA SER A 133 10.39 -3.44 -10.09
C SER A 133 11.76 -4.04 -10.34
N LEU A 134 12.08 -5.09 -9.61
CA LEU A 134 13.39 -5.73 -9.61
C LEU A 134 13.28 -7.25 -9.46
N ARG A 135 14.38 -7.93 -9.74
CA ARG A 135 14.57 -9.36 -9.56
C ARG A 135 15.55 -9.57 -8.41
N PHE A 136 15.26 -10.53 -7.54
CA PHE A 136 16.14 -10.87 -6.42
C PHE A 136 15.93 -12.31 -5.97
N THR A 137 16.86 -12.84 -5.20
CA THR A 137 16.64 -14.04 -4.38
C THR A 137 16.59 -13.65 -2.91
N TRP A 138 15.90 -14.45 -2.11
CA TRP A 138 15.89 -14.36 -0.66
C TRP A 138 15.93 -15.78 -0.09
N GLN A 139 16.95 -16.09 0.72
CA GLN A 139 17.18 -17.45 1.27
C GLN A 139 17.21 -18.53 0.17
N GLY A 140 17.90 -18.23 -0.94
CA GLY A 140 18.00 -19.11 -2.10
C GLY A 140 16.74 -19.22 -2.97
N LEU A 141 15.63 -18.61 -2.58
CA LEU A 141 14.37 -18.64 -3.34
C LEU A 141 14.30 -17.46 -4.30
N LEU A 142 13.91 -17.71 -5.55
CA LEU A 142 13.83 -16.68 -6.57
C LEU A 142 12.53 -15.88 -6.48
N LYS A 143 12.64 -14.55 -6.57
CA LYS A 143 11.57 -13.65 -6.98
C LYS A 143 11.81 -13.13 -8.38
N ARG A 144 11.03 -13.59 -9.36
CA ARG A 144 11.19 -13.19 -10.77
C ARG A 144 10.92 -11.71 -10.98
N VAL A 145 9.87 -11.19 -10.33
CA VAL A 145 9.46 -9.79 -10.36
C VAL A 145 8.95 -9.42 -8.98
N GLY A 146 9.63 -8.52 -8.29
CA GLY A 146 9.18 -7.86 -7.08
C GLY A 146 9.11 -6.36 -7.31
N SER A 147 7.94 -5.78 -7.06
CA SER A 147 7.71 -4.36 -7.22
C SER A 147 7.30 -3.73 -5.89
N PHE A 148 7.83 -2.54 -5.62
CA PHE A 148 7.52 -1.79 -4.42
C PHE A 148 7.75 -0.29 -4.63
N MET A 149 7.08 0.51 -3.82
CA MET A 149 7.36 1.95 -3.76
C MET A 149 8.68 2.17 -3.03
N VAL A 150 9.37 3.28 -3.32
CA VAL A 150 10.68 3.60 -2.75
C VAL A 150 10.59 4.96 -2.05
N GLY A 151 11.19 5.07 -0.87
CA GLY A 151 11.18 6.30 -0.07
C GLY A 151 9.86 6.60 0.64
N THR A 152 8.87 5.71 0.52
CA THR A 152 7.57 5.74 1.18
C THR A 152 7.64 5.17 2.59
N SER A 153 6.73 5.57 3.48
CA SER A 153 6.62 4.93 4.80
C SER A 153 5.65 3.74 4.77
N PRO A 154 5.83 2.70 5.60
CA PRO A 154 4.92 1.55 5.64
C PRO A 154 3.45 1.94 5.86
N GLU A 155 3.19 2.96 6.67
CA GLU A 155 1.84 3.48 6.91
C GLU A 155 1.22 4.14 5.67
N PHE A 156 2.02 4.82 4.84
CA PHE A 156 1.57 5.36 3.55
C PHE A 156 1.16 4.23 2.61
N GLU A 157 1.99 3.19 2.48
CA GLU A 157 1.69 2.05 1.61
C GLU A 157 0.44 1.29 2.07
N MET A 158 0.34 1.01 3.38
CA MET A 158 -0.80 0.31 3.96
C MET A 158 -2.11 1.09 3.74
N ALA A 159 -2.09 2.42 3.91
CA ALA A 159 -3.25 3.27 3.66
C ALA A 159 -3.64 3.29 2.17
N LEU A 160 -2.65 3.49 1.28
CA LEU A 160 -2.87 3.51 -0.16
C LEU A 160 -3.44 2.18 -0.68
N TYR A 161 -2.85 1.07 -0.26
CA TYR A 161 -3.32 -0.27 -0.62
C TYR A 161 -4.72 -0.55 -0.08
N THR A 162 -5.03 -0.12 1.14
CA THR A 162 -6.39 -0.24 1.72
C THR A 162 -7.41 0.55 0.90
N LEU A 163 -7.10 1.80 0.56
CA LEU A 163 -7.99 2.65 -0.25
C LEU A 163 -8.23 2.04 -1.62
N CYS A 164 -7.17 1.59 -2.30
CA CYS A 164 -7.28 0.95 -3.60
C CYS A 164 -8.04 -0.37 -3.54
N PHE A 165 -7.87 -1.17 -2.50
CA PHE A 165 -8.63 -2.40 -2.27
C PHE A 165 -10.13 -2.12 -2.13
N LEU A 166 -10.51 -1.16 -1.28
CA LEU A 166 -11.92 -0.78 -1.09
C LEU A 166 -12.55 -0.15 -2.35
N ALA A 167 -11.75 0.58 -3.11
CA ALA A 167 -12.20 1.23 -4.34
C ALA A 167 -12.31 0.26 -5.52
N ARG A 168 -11.31 -0.60 -5.73
CA ARG A 168 -10.99 -1.39 -6.94
C ARG A 168 -10.41 -2.77 -6.58
N ARG A 169 -11.19 -3.63 -5.91
CA ARG A 169 -10.78 -5.02 -5.59
C ARG A 169 -10.80 -5.95 -6.82
N GLY A 170 -10.24 -7.15 -6.67
CA GLY A 170 -10.37 -8.24 -7.65
C GLY A 170 -9.48 -8.07 -8.89
N GLY A 171 -8.31 -7.46 -8.73
CA GLY A 171 -7.34 -7.23 -9.82
C GLY A 171 -7.64 -6.01 -10.68
N GLN A 172 -8.63 -5.19 -10.32
CA GLN A 172 -8.89 -3.93 -11.01
C GLN A 172 -7.75 -2.94 -10.78
N GLU A 173 -7.42 -2.18 -11.83
CA GLU A 173 -6.39 -1.15 -11.76
C GLU A 173 -6.87 0.04 -10.93
N CYS A 174 -6.13 0.37 -9.86
CA CYS A 174 -6.27 1.60 -9.11
C CYS A 174 -5.11 2.54 -9.49
N THR A 175 -5.34 3.46 -10.42
CA THR A 175 -4.28 4.36 -10.89
C THR A 175 -4.16 5.57 -9.97
N VAL A 176 -2.94 5.83 -9.51
CA VAL A 176 -2.61 6.97 -8.66
C VAL A 176 -1.43 7.75 -9.21
N GLU A 177 -1.36 9.03 -8.90
CA GLU A 177 -0.24 9.89 -9.27
C GLU A 177 0.50 10.27 -7.99
N ILE A 178 1.80 10.02 -7.98
CA ILE A 178 2.69 10.30 -6.86
C ILE A 178 3.90 11.00 -7.46
N ASP A 179 4.21 12.21 -6.99
CA ASP A 179 5.29 13.06 -7.54
C ASP A 179 5.27 13.20 -9.07
N GLY A 180 4.07 13.30 -9.64
CA GLY A 180 3.83 13.41 -11.08
C GLY A 180 4.00 12.10 -11.87
N CYS A 181 4.32 11.00 -11.20
CA CYS A 181 4.43 9.66 -11.77
C CYS A 181 3.13 8.88 -11.61
N LEU A 182 2.66 8.29 -12.72
CA LEU A 182 1.54 7.35 -12.65
C LEU A 182 2.01 5.98 -12.15
N VAL A 183 1.36 5.50 -11.10
CA VAL A 183 1.57 4.19 -10.49
C VAL A 183 0.22 3.48 -10.43
N ILE A 184 0.20 2.20 -10.78
CA ILE A 184 -1.02 1.38 -10.74
C ILE A 184 -0.93 0.48 -9.54
N ILE A 185 -1.83 0.63 -8.57
CA ILE A 185 -1.95 -0.32 -7.46
C ILE A 185 -2.87 -1.44 -7.90
N THR A 186 -2.35 -2.67 -7.88
CA THR A 186 -3.15 -3.88 -8.10
C THR A 186 -3.39 -4.54 -6.75
N SER A 187 -4.64 -4.90 -6.47
CA SER A 187 -5.00 -5.64 -5.26
C SER A 187 -5.94 -6.80 -5.59
N TYR A 188 -5.74 -7.93 -4.92
CA TYR A 188 -6.63 -9.09 -5.00
C TYR A 188 -7.20 -9.39 -3.63
N ASP A 189 -8.43 -9.87 -3.60
CA ASP A 189 -9.11 -10.36 -2.42
C ASP A 189 -8.79 -11.83 -2.15
N MET A 190 -8.86 -12.18 -0.87
CA MET A 190 -8.97 -13.56 -0.43
C MET A 190 -10.29 -13.71 0.31
N VAL A 191 -11.12 -14.65 -0.14
CA VAL A 191 -12.42 -14.94 0.47
C VAL A 191 -12.33 -16.27 1.20
N GLN A 192 -12.59 -16.26 2.50
CA GLN A 192 -12.60 -17.46 3.32
C GLN A 192 -13.71 -17.35 4.36
N ASP A 193 -14.50 -18.42 4.50
CA ASP A 193 -15.58 -18.50 5.49
C ASP A 193 -16.60 -17.34 5.40
N GLY A 194 -16.79 -16.79 4.19
CA GLY A 194 -17.67 -15.64 3.93
C GLY A 194 -17.06 -14.26 4.23
N GLU A 195 -15.86 -14.22 4.80
CA GLU A 195 -15.12 -13.00 5.10
C GLU A 195 -14.17 -12.62 3.95
N ILE A 196 -13.86 -11.33 3.83
CA ILE A 196 -13.04 -10.77 2.75
C ILE A 196 -11.77 -10.14 3.33
N PHE A 197 -10.63 -10.65 2.89
CA PHE A 197 -9.30 -10.18 3.28
C PHE A 197 -8.57 -9.59 2.07
N ILE A 198 -7.53 -8.79 2.34
CA ILE A 198 -6.57 -8.41 1.31
C ILE A 198 -5.68 -9.64 1.04
N GLY A 199 -5.82 -10.25 -0.13
CA GLY A 199 -5.00 -11.37 -0.57
C GLY A 199 -3.58 -10.93 -0.90
N THR A 200 -3.45 -9.83 -1.65
CA THR A 200 -2.19 -9.16 -1.98
C THR A 200 -2.47 -7.74 -2.45
N ALA A 201 -1.49 -6.84 -2.33
CA ALA A 201 -1.50 -5.51 -2.89
C ALA A 201 -0.07 -5.08 -3.25
N TYR A 202 0.13 -4.53 -4.43
CA TYR A 202 1.46 -4.13 -4.90
C TYR A 202 1.37 -3.08 -6.02
N PRO A 203 2.42 -2.27 -6.21
CA PRO A 203 2.46 -1.27 -7.27
C PRO A 203 2.93 -1.89 -8.58
N LYS A 204 2.48 -1.31 -9.68
CA LYS A 204 2.96 -1.54 -11.04
C LYS A 204 3.24 -0.20 -11.69
N ALA A 205 4.13 -0.22 -12.67
CA ALA A 205 4.55 0.98 -13.35
C ALA A 205 3.42 1.46 -14.29
N GLY A 206 2.87 2.65 -14.05
CA GLY A 206 1.81 3.24 -14.88
C GLY A 206 2.34 3.77 -16.22
N ALA A 207 1.54 4.49 -16.99
CA ALA A 207 2.03 5.12 -18.22
C ALA A 207 3.13 6.15 -17.92
N VAL A 208 4.15 6.21 -18.78
CA VAL A 208 5.20 7.24 -18.68
C VAL A 208 4.58 8.60 -19.01
N THR A 209 4.76 9.57 -18.12
CA THR A 209 4.27 10.94 -18.28
C THR A 209 5.43 11.92 -18.28
N ASN A 210 5.23 13.06 -18.96
CA ASN A 210 6.20 14.16 -18.97
C ASN A 210 6.32 14.87 -17.61
N THR A 211 5.51 14.49 -16.62
CA THR A 211 5.53 15.04 -15.25
C THR A 211 6.32 14.18 -14.28
N CYS A 212 6.51 12.89 -14.58
CA CYS A 212 7.16 11.94 -13.70
C CYS A 212 8.64 12.29 -13.49
N GLY A 213 9.06 12.47 -12.24
CA GLY A 213 10.46 12.78 -11.88
C GLY A 213 10.89 14.22 -12.17
N ASN A 214 10.02 15.06 -12.74
CA ASN A 214 10.32 16.48 -12.97
C ASN A 214 10.06 17.37 -11.75
N PHE A 215 9.57 16.81 -10.64
CA PHE A 215 9.36 17.55 -9.38
C PHE A 215 10.67 18.11 -8.81
N TYR A 216 11.77 17.34 -8.83
CA TYR A 216 13.08 17.80 -8.34
C TYR A 216 13.85 18.68 -9.32
N ARG A 217 13.42 18.80 -10.59
CA ARG A 217 14.02 19.76 -11.55
C ARG A 217 13.46 21.17 -11.41
N ARG A 218 12.31 21.33 -10.75
CA ARG A 218 11.73 22.62 -10.40
C ARG A 218 12.15 22.95 -8.98
N GLY A 219 13.36 23.49 -8.83
CA GLY A 219 13.93 23.85 -7.53
C GLY A 219 12.93 24.64 -6.68
N TYR A 220 12.59 24.08 -5.53
CA TYR A 220 11.99 24.75 -4.38
C TYR A 220 12.91 24.50 -3.19
#